data_AF-S4P758-F1
#
_entry.id   AF-S4P758-F1
#
_cell.length_a   1.000
_cell.length_b   1.000
_cell.length_c   1.000
_cell.angle_alpha   90.00
_cell.angle_beta   90.00
_cell.angle_gamma   90.00
#
_symmetry.space_group_name_H-M   'P 1'
#
loop_
_entity.id
_entity.type
_entity.pdbx_description
1 polymer ?
#
loop_
_entity_poly.entity_id
_entity_poly.type
_entity_poly.pdbx_seq_one_letter_code
_entity_poly.pdbx_strand_id
1 'polypeptide(L)' 'MQSNLNTIQEWCELLADLIWSTRQQVNNVARINSKTIVELRQPHLVEMLDDMSKQVTSLLSTLVTSTFVIEKQPPQVM' A
#
# COMPACT_ATOMS: atom_id res chain seq x y z
N MET A 1 -27.54 -4.47 -12.54
CA MET A 1 -27.48 -3.54 -11.40
C MET A 1 -26.08 -3.67 -10.82
N GLN A 2 -25.25 -2.64 -10.98
CA GLN A 2 -23.94 -2.57 -10.35
C GLN A 2 -24.20 -2.51 -8.83
N SER A 3 -23.76 -3.50 -8.06
CA SER A 3 -23.90 -3.45 -6.61
C SER A 3 -23.00 -2.32 -6.08
N ASN A 4 -23.39 -1.66 -4.99
CA ASN A 4 -22.52 -0.64 -4.34
C ASN A 4 -21.14 -1.22 -3.99
N LEU A 5 -21.05 -2.54 -3.79
CA LEU A 5 -19.79 -3.25 -3.57
C LEU A 5 -18.88 -3.26 -4.79
N ASN A 6 -19.40 -3.34 -6.02
CA ASN A 6 -18.55 -3.28 -7.22
C ASN A 6 -17.85 -1.93 -7.34
N THR A 7 -18.53 -0.83 -6.99
CA THR A 7 -17.91 0.52 -6.98
C THR A 7 -16.84 0.62 -5.90
N ILE A 8 -17.11 0.08 -4.70
CA ILE A 8 -16.12 0.05 -3.62
C ILE A 8 -14.91 -0.83 -4.02
N GLN A 9 -15.14 -1.96 -4.67
CA GLN A 9 -14.09 -2.84 -5.16
C GLN A 9 -13.19 -2.11 -6.15
N GLU A 10 -13.75 -1.42 -7.13
CA GLU A 10 -12.98 -0.62 -8.09
C GLU A 10 -12.11 0.43 -7.39
N TRP A 11 -12.64 1.13 -6.38
CA TRP A 11 -11.85 2.06 -5.58
C TRP A 11 -10.73 1.37 -4.80
N CYS A 12 -10.98 0.19 -4.23
CA CYS A 12 -9.98 -0.59 -3.52
C CYS A 12 -8.88 -1.13 -4.46
N GLU A 13 -9.23 -1.54 -5.68
CA GLU A 13 -8.28 -1.98 -6.71
C GLU A 13 -7.38 -0.83 -7.15
N LEU A 14 -7.96 0.34 -7.47
CA LEU A 14 -7.20 1.55 -7.81
C LEU A 14 -6.30 2.00 -6.66
N LEU A 15 -6.79 1.92 -5.41
CA LEU A 15 -6.00 2.24 -4.23
C LEU A 15 -4.86 1.24 -4.01
N ALA A 16 -5.09 -0.06 -4.26
CA ALA A 16 -4.07 -1.09 -4.16
C ALA A 16 -2.94 -0.84 -5.17
N ASP A 17 -3.28 -0.53 -6.43
CA ASP A 17 -2.31 -0.19 -7.46
C ASP A 17 -1.48 1.05 -7.09
N LEU A 18 -2.12 2.08 -6.54
CA LEU A 18 -1.43 3.29 -6.10
C LEU A 18 -0.45 2.98 -4.94
N ILE A 19 -0.90 2.28 -3.89
CA ILE A 19 -0.06 1.88 -2.76
C ILE A 19 1.12 1.04 -3.24
N TRP A 20 0.87 0.10 -4.16
CA TRP A 20 1.92 -0.75 -4.71
C TRP A 20 2.95 0.04 -5.52
N SER A 21 2.50 0.97 -6.37
CA SER A 21 3.38 1.87 -7.12
C SER A 21 4.22 2.73 -6.18
N THR A 22 3.63 3.30 -5.13
CA THR A 22 4.36 4.05 -4.10
C THR A 22 5.43 3.19 -3.42
N ARG A 23 5.12 1.92 -3.09
CA ARG A 23 6.11 0.99 -2.54
C ARG A 23 7.31 0.79 -3.46
N GLN A 24 7.05 0.61 -4.76
CA GLN A 24 8.11 0.47 -5.75
C GLN A 24 8.97 1.73 -5.86
N GLN A 25 8.35 2.91 -5.84
CA GLN A 25 9.06 4.19 -5.87
C GLN A 25 9.97 4.35 -4.65
N VAL A 26 9.47 4.10 -3.43
CA VAL A 26 10.29 4.14 -2.20
C VAL A 26 11.49 3.19 -2.30
N ASN A 27 11.27 1.95 -2.72
CA ASN A 27 12.34 0.97 -2.91
C ASN A 27 13.36 1.39 -3.97
N ASN A 28 12.90 2.00 -5.07
CA ASN A 28 13.77 2.47 -6.13
C ASN A 28 14.63 3.64 -5.67
N VAL A 29 14.07 4.61 -4.93
CA VAL A 29 14.82 5.74 -4.37
C VAL A 29 15.84 5.23 -3.34
N ALA A 30 15.45 4.31 -2.46
CA ALA A 30 16.36 3.70 -1.49
C ALA A 30 17.53 2.98 -2.19
N ARG A 31 17.25 2.24 -3.27
CA ARG A 31 18.27 1.56 -4.09
C ARG A 31 19.20 2.54 -4.81
N ILE A 32 18.69 3.67 -5.29
CA ILE A 32 19.52 4.70 -5.91
C ILE A 32 20.43 5.34 -4.86
N ASN A 33 19.85 5.76 -3.72
CA ASN A 33 20.60 6.37 -2.62
C ASN A 33 21.70 5.44 -2.07
N SER A 34 21.47 4.12 -2.02
CA SER A 34 22.49 3.16 -1.61
C SER A 34 23.62 2.98 -2.62
N LYS A 35 23.38 3.23 -3.91
CA LYS A 35 24.40 3.18 -4.97
C LYS A 35 25.15 4.50 -5.15
N THR A 36 24.64 5.60 -4.59
CA THR A 36 25.30 6.90 -4.61
C THR A 36 26.59 6.88 -3.76
N ILE A 37 27.60 7.64 -4.22
CA ILE A 37 28.87 7.85 -3.52
C ILE A 37 28.57 8.39 -2.10
N VAL A 38 29.29 7.88 -1.10
CA VAL A 38 29.01 8.10 0.33
C VAL A 38 28.88 9.60 0.69
N GLU A 39 29.71 10.45 0.10
CA GLU A 39 29.72 11.90 0.33
C GLU A 39 28.44 12.62 -0.15
N LEU A 40 27.71 12.03 -1.10
CA LEU A 40 26.46 12.57 -1.65
C LEU A 40 25.22 11.92 -1.03
N ARG A 41 25.38 10.95 -0.12
CA ARG A 41 24.25 10.34 0.57
C ARG A 41 23.64 11.34 1.54
N GLN A 42 22.32 11.45 1.51
CA GLN A 42 21.56 12.28 2.43
C GLN A 42 21.07 11.40 3.59
N PRO A 43 21.60 11.57 4.83
CA PRO A 43 21.23 10.71 5.96
C PRO A 43 19.73 10.81 6.29
N HIS A 44 19.19 12.03 6.28
CA HIS A 44 17.76 12.29 6.50
C HIS A 44 16.85 11.61 5.46
N LEU A 45 17.32 11.46 4.22
CA LEU A 45 16.58 10.75 3.18
C LEU A 45 16.45 9.27 3.52
N VAL A 46 17.47 8.64 4.11
CA VAL A 46 17.42 7.21 4.50
C VAL A 46 16.37 6.98 5.59
N GLU A 47 16.37 7.81 6.63
CA GLU A 47 15.40 7.73 7.71
C GLU A 47 13.98 7.97 7.21
N MET A 48 13.78 8.99 6.36
CA MET A 48 12.49 9.27 5.75
C MET A 48 11.99 8.10 4.87
N LEU A 49 12.87 7.46 4.09
CA LEU A 49 12.50 6.31 3.25
C LEU A 49 12.14 5.08 4.08
N ASP A 50 12.80 4.85 5.21
CA ASP A 50 12.46 3.77 6.14
C ASP A 50 11.07 3.99 6.75
N ASP A 51 10.78 5.21 7.20
CA ASP A 51 9.47 5.58 7.71
C ASP A 51 8.37 5.45 6.64
N MET A 52 8.61 5.98 5.43
CA MET A 52 7.68 5.81 4.31
C MET A 52 7.44 4.33 3.97
N SER A 53 8.47 3.48 4.03
CA SER A 53 8.34 2.03 3.79
C SER A 53 7.43 1.36 4.82
N LYS A 54 7.54 1.74 6.09
CA LYS A 54 6.66 1.28 7.18
C LYS A 54 5.23 1.74 6.96
N GLN A 55 5.03 3.02 6.64
CA GLN A 55 3.70 3.58 6.38
C GLN A 55 3.00 2.89 5.20
N VAL A 56 3.69 2.72 4.07
CA VAL A 56 3.15 2.03 2.89
C VAL A 56 2.79 0.58 3.20
N THR A 57 3.61 -0.12 3.99
CA THR A 57 3.32 -1.49 4.44
C THR A 57 2.07 -1.53 5.32
N SER A 58 1.94 -0.58 6.25
CA SER A 58 0.75 -0.46 7.12
C SER A 58 -0.53 -0.20 6.32
N LEU A 59 -0.45 0.69 5.31
CA LEU A 59 -1.58 0.96 4.41
C LEU A 59 -2.00 -0.31 3.65
N LEU A 60 -1.04 -1.06 3.11
CA LEU A 60 -1.31 -2.31 2.40
C LEU A 60 -1.96 -3.37 3.32
N SER A 61 -1.41 -3.57 4.53
CA SER A 61 -1.98 -4.49 5.51
C SER A 61 -3.41 -4.09 5.90
N THR A 62 -3.66 -2.80 6.11
CA THR A 62 -4.99 -2.27 6.46
C THR A 62 -5.96 -2.48 5.31
N LEU A 63 -5.54 -2.20 4.07
CA LEU A 63 -6.37 -2.40 2.90
C LEU A 63 -6.77 -3.87 2.76
N VAL A 64 -5.80 -4.79 2.77
CA VAL A 64 -6.05 -6.23 2.60
C VAL A 64 -6.97 -6.80 3.69
N THR A 65 -6.77 -6.38 4.94
CA THR A 65 -7.60 -6.87 6.06
C THR A 65 -9.01 -6.28 6.03
N SER A 66 -9.16 -5.02 5.62
CA SER A 66 -10.45 -4.33 5.59
C SER A 66 -11.31 -4.70 4.37
N THR A 67 -10.69 -5.10 3.26
CA THR A 67 -11.40 -5.51 2.05
C THR A 67 -11.83 -6.97 2.06
N PHE A 68 -11.39 -7.76 3.05
CA PHE A 68 -11.85 -9.12 3.25
C PHE A 68 -13.22 -9.12 3.96
N VAL A 69 -14.28 -9.03 3.17
CA VAL A 69 -15.67 -8.90 3.66
C VAL A 69 -16.56 -10.06 3.20
N ILE A 70 -17.65 -10.28 3.95
CA ILE A 70 -18.70 -11.23 3.57
C ILE A 70 -19.72 -10.50 2.70
N GLU A 71 -19.74 -10.77 1.39
CA GLU A 71 -20.71 -10.15 0.47
C GLU A 71 -22.16 -10.61 0.72
N LYS A 72 -22.34 -11.91 0.99
CA LYS A 72 -23.64 -12.49 1.32
C LYS A 72 -23.54 -13.19 2.66
N GLN A 73 -24.26 -12.66 3.64
CA GLN A 73 -24.30 -13.27 4.96
C GLN A 73 -24.95 -14.66 4.89
N PRO A 74 -24.45 -15.64 5.66
CA PRO A 74 -25.16 -16.90 5.83
C PRO A 74 -26.55 -16.65 6.44
N PRO A 75 -27.52 -17.56 6.24
CA PRO A 75 -28.81 -17.49 6.91
C PRO A 75 -28.60 -17.36 8.42
N GLN A 76 -29.25 -16.37 9.05
CA GLN A 76 -29.03 -16.06 10.46
C GLN A 76 -29.78 -16.98 11.43
N VAL A 77 -30.56 -17.93 10.90
CA VAL A 77 -31.28 -18.95 11.68
C VAL A 77 -31.07 -20.28 10.98
N MET A 78 -30.58 -21.29 11.72
CA MET A 78 -30.52 -22.68 11.28
C MET A 78 -31.85 -23.39 11.56
#